data_AF-A0A6J4X4A9-F1
#
_entry.id   AF-A0A6J4X4A9-F1
#
_cell.length_a   1.000
_cell.length_b   1.000
_cell.length_c   1.000
_cell.angle_alpha   90.00
_cell.angle_beta   90.00
_cell.angle_gamma   90.00
#
_symmetry.space_group_name_H-M   'P 1'
#
loop_
_entity.id
_entity.type
_entity.pdbx_description
1 polymer ?
#
loop_
_entity_poly.entity_id
_entity_poly.type
_entity_poly.pdbx_seq_one_letter_code
_entity_poly.pdbx_strand_id
1 'polypeptide(L)'
;AGRGIFCRATAAADIFYNDIRNNSGEGLYLAGADGSSVHYNNLSDNLGPYALVNGNSASLDARFNYWGVAVTNEMDAGGNPKNISRMYDIFDDAGLGTVLYEPWAVDPNDMDVDTIPDAWELSYFS
;
A
#
# COMPACT_ATOMS: atom_id res chain seq x y z
N ALA A 1 -7.08 15.03 10.91
CA ALA A 1 -7.20 13.57 10.68
C ALA A 1 -5.82 12.95 10.83
N GLY A 2 -5.71 11.83 11.55
CA GLY A 2 -4.45 11.12 11.77
C GLY A 2 -4.20 10.08 10.68
N ARG A 3 -2.92 9.90 10.30
CA ARG A 3 -2.49 8.81 9.42
C ARG A 3 -2.39 7.51 10.20
N GLY A 4 -2.55 6.37 9.53
CA GLY A 4 -2.25 5.07 10.13
C GLY A 4 -0.75 4.92 10.45
N ILE A 5 0.08 5.03 9.40
CA ILE A 5 1.55 5.06 9.55
C ILE A 5 2.11 6.31 8.86
N PHE A 6 3.07 6.95 9.53
CA PHE A 6 3.90 8.00 8.95
C PHE A 6 5.37 7.60 9.10
N CYS A 7 6.02 7.33 7.98
CA CYS A 7 7.44 6.99 7.92
C CYS A 7 8.18 7.98 7.03
N ARG A 8 9.22 8.62 7.59
CA ARG A 8 10.19 9.42 6.85
C ARG A 8 11.57 8.97 7.24
N ALA A 9 12.28 8.37 6.30
CA ALA A 9 13.60 7.78 6.48
C ALA A 9 14.57 8.31 5.43
N THR A 10 15.85 8.42 5.79
CA THR A 10 16.92 8.75 4.85
C THR A 10 17.51 7.52 4.16
N ALA A 11 17.17 6.33 4.65
CA ALA A 11 17.50 5.04 4.07
C ALA A 11 16.23 4.35 3.53
N ALA A 12 16.39 3.19 2.89
CA ALA A 12 15.27 2.34 2.55
C ALA A 12 14.55 1.89 3.82
N ALA A 13 13.22 1.79 3.75
CA ALA A 13 12.39 1.31 4.85
C ALA A 13 11.47 0.21 4.35
N ASP A 14 11.34 -0.84 5.17
CA ASP A 14 10.44 -1.96 4.92
C ASP A 14 9.26 -1.86 5.90
N ILE A 15 8.04 -1.79 5.34
CA ILE A 15 6.79 -1.75 6.10
C ILE A 15 6.01 -3.01 5.75
N PHE A 16 6.10 -4.04 6.61
CA PHE A 16 5.51 -5.36 6.36
C PHE A 16 4.56 -5.82 7.45
N TYR A 17 3.58 -6.63 7.08
CA TYR A 17 2.71 -7.37 8.01
C TYR A 17 1.89 -6.47 8.94
N ASN A 18 1.34 -5.38 8.42
CA ASN A 18 0.50 -4.45 9.19
C ASN A 18 -0.96 -4.48 8.73
N ASP A 19 -1.88 -4.32 9.69
CA ASP A 19 -3.29 -4.00 9.44
C ASP A 19 -3.52 -2.49 9.58
N ILE A 20 -3.54 -1.77 8.47
CA ILE A 20 -3.62 -0.31 8.40
C ILE A 20 -4.96 0.07 7.78
N ARG A 21 -6.03 -0.07 8.57
CA ARG A 21 -7.40 0.22 8.12
C ARG A 21 -8.17 1.12 9.08
N ASN A 22 -9.28 1.67 8.58
CA ASN A 22 -10.20 2.52 9.35
C ASN A 22 -9.56 3.77 9.97
N ASN A 23 -8.45 4.26 9.41
CA ASN A 23 -7.85 5.50 9.86
C ASN A 23 -8.67 6.71 9.39
N SER A 24 -8.80 7.74 10.23
CA SER A 24 -9.51 8.97 9.86
C SER A 24 -8.85 9.76 8.72
N GLY A 25 -7.58 9.49 8.43
CA GLY A 25 -6.76 10.12 7.40
C GLY A 25 -6.18 9.10 6.43
N GLU A 26 -5.04 9.43 5.82
CA GLU A 26 -4.35 8.53 4.88
C GLU A 26 -3.91 7.24 5.60
N GLY A 27 -3.84 6.12 4.87
CA GLY A 27 -3.37 4.85 5.44
C GLY A 27 -1.90 4.94 5.82
N LEU A 28 -1.03 5.03 4.82
CA LEU A 28 0.43 5.06 4.98
C LEU A 28 1.03 6.23 4.20
N TYR A 29 1.86 7.04 4.87
CA TYR A 29 2.80 7.95 4.22
C TYR A 29 4.21 7.39 4.35
N LEU A 30 4.92 7.25 3.23
CA LEU A 30 6.32 6.79 3.22
C LEU A 30 7.17 7.72 2.35
N ALA A 31 8.16 8.35 2.97
CA ALA A 31 9.28 9.00 2.29
C ALA A 31 10.57 8.28 2.68
N GLY A 32 10.99 7.29 1.90
CA GLY A 32 12.22 6.52 2.09
C GLY A 32 13.18 6.65 0.91
N ALA A 33 14.35 6.01 0.97
CA ALA A 33 15.25 5.93 -0.19
C ALA A 33 14.75 4.88 -1.22
N ASP A 34 15.36 4.87 -2.42
CA ASP A 34 15.13 3.79 -3.38
C ASP A 34 15.43 2.42 -2.74
N GLY A 35 14.58 1.44 -3.04
CA GLY A 35 14.59 0.12 -2.40
C GLY A 35 13.71 0.01 -1.15
N SER A 36 12.93 1.06 -0.82
CA SER A 36 11.89 0.95 0.21
C SER A 36 10.75 0.04 -0.27
N SER A 37 10.25 -0.78 0.65
CA SER A 37 9.23 -1.79 0.36
C SER A 37 8.03 -1.64 1.30
N VAL A 38 6.84 -1.82 0.75
CA VAL A 38 5.57 -1.89 1.47
C VAL A 38 4.93 -3.19 1.00
N HIS A 39 5.08 -4.29 1.72
CA HIS A 39 4.58 -5.61 1.29
C HIS A 39 3.75 -6.25 2.38
N TYR A 40 2.81 -7.10 2.00
CA TYR A 40 2.07 -7.92 2.96
C TYR A 40 1.31 -7.10 4.01
N ASN A 41 0.74 -5.95 3.61
CA ASN A 41 -0.10 -5.13 4.49
C ASN A 41 -1.54 -5.08 3.99
N ASN A 42 -2.46 -4.89 4.93
CA ASN A 42 -3.84 -4.50 4.65
C ASN A 42 -3.94 -2.96 4.74
N LEU A 43 -4.26 -2.30 3.62
CA LEU A 43 -4.35 -0.83 3.50
C LEU A 43 -5.81 -0.35 3.27
N SER A 44 -6.80 -1.18 3.61
CA SER A 44 -8.22 -0.94 3.28
C SER A 44 -8.90 0.13 4.15
N ASP A 45 -10.03 0.65 3.67
CA ASP A 45 -11.00 1.43 4.48
C ASP A 45 -10.46 2.65 5.25
N ASN A 46 -9.31 3.19 4.83
CA ASN A 46 -8.80 4.47 5.34
C ASN A 46 -9.64 5.63 4.79
N LEU A 47 -10.08 6.55 5.64
CA LEU A 47 -11.04 7.60 5.27
C LEU A 47 -10.39 8.82 4.61
N GLY A 48 -9.07 8.96 4.72
CA GLY A 48 -8.32 9.98 3.98
C GLY A 48 -8.30 9.72 2.48
N PRO A 49 -7.80 10.66 1.67
CA PRO A 49 -7.83 10.57 0.21
C PRO A 49 -7.04 9.36 -0.31
N TYR A 50 -5.93 9.01 0.33
CA TYR A 50 -5.00 8.00 -0.17
C TYR A 50 -4.80 6.85 0.83
N ALA A 51 -4.71 5.63 0.30
CA ALA A 51 -4.28 4.44 1.03
C ALA A 51 -2.75 4.45 1.23
N LEU A 52 -2.00 4.81 0.18
CA LEU A 52 -0.55 5.00 0.23
C LEU A 52 -0.18 6.34 -0.39
N VAL A 53 0.71 7.08 0.29
CA VAL A 53 1.33 8.30 -0.21
C VAL A 53 2.83 8.07 -0.35
N ASN A 54 3.33 8.16 -1.58
CA ASN A 54 4.75 8.31 -1.82
C ASN A 54 5.17 9.74 -1.49
N GLY A 55 6.03 9.90 -0.50
CA GLY A 55 6.40 11.19 0.05
C GLY A 55 7.60 11.85 -0.62
N ASN A 56 8.24 11.22 -1.61
CA ASN A 56 9.39 11.78 -2.34
C ASN A 56 9.58 11.17 -3.75
N SER A 57 10.71 11.47 -4.38
CA SER A 57 11.04 11.04 -5.75
C SER A 57 11.50 9.58 -5.87
N ALA A 58 11.70 8.88 -4.75
CA ALA A 58 12.14 7.49 -4.77
C ALA A 58 10.97 6.56 -5.10
N SER A 59 11.22 5.49 -5.85
CA SER A 59 10.16 4.54 -6.17
C SER A 59 9.90 3.60 -4.99
N LEU A 60 8.63 3.29 -4.75
CA LEU A 60 8.21 2.36 -3.70
C LEU A 60 7.80 1.03 -4.34
N ASP A 61 8.33 -0.07 -3.80
CA ASP A 61 7.84 -1.40 -4.11
C ASP A 61 6.67 -1.72 -3.18
N ALA A 62 5.43 -1.57 -3.68
CA ALA A 62 4.19 -1.74 -2.91
C ALA A 62 3.41 -3.00 -3.32
N ARG A 63 4.10 -4.03 -3.79
CA ARG A 63 3.47 -5.30 -4.21
C ARG A 63 2.95 -6.08 -3.01
N PHE A 64 2.09 -7.06 -3.25
CA PHE A 64 1.61 -8.02 -2.25
C PHE A 64 0.82 -7.41 -1.08
N ASN A 65 0.31 -6.18 -1.22
CA ASN A 65 -0.62 -5.62 -0.24
C ASN A 65 -2.06 -5.91 -0.66
N TYR A 66 -2.95 -5.99 0.33
CA TYR A 66 -4.38 -5.88 0.13
C TYR A 66 -4.79 -4.41 0.24
N TRP A 67 -5.51 -3.91 -0.77
CA TRP A 67 -5.85 -2.49 -0.89
C TRP A 67 -7.31 -2.14 -0.60
N GLY A 68 -8.14 -3.17 -0.36
CA GLY A 68 -9.59 -3.02 -0.31
C GLY A 68 -10.26 -3.01 -1.68
N VAL A 69 -11.55 -3.37 -1.70
CA VAL A 69 -12.34 -3.61 -2.91
C VAL A 69 -12.33 -2.46 -3.91
N ALA A 70 -12.43 -1.21 -3.44
CA ALA A 70 -12.48 -0.06 -4.34
C ALA A 70 -11.18 0.11 -5.14
N VAL A 71 -10.03 -0.06 -4.48
CA VAL A 71 -8.71 0.10 -5.10
C VAL A 71 -8.40 -1.07 -6.02
N THR A 72 -8.69 -2.30 -5.59
CA THR A 72 -8.47 -3.49 -6.42
C THR A 72 -9.34 -3.46 -7.67
N ASN A 73 -10.59 -2.96 -7.59
CA ASN A 73 -11.44 -2.78 -8.78
C ASN A 73 -10.80 -1.84 -9.83
N GLU A 74 -10.09 -0.79 -9.40
CA GLU A 74 -9.36 0.07 -10.32
C GLU A 74 -8.22 -0.69 -10.98
N MET A 75 -7.47 -1.50 -10.23
CA MET A 75 -6.38 -2.32 -10.77
C MET A 75 -6.89 -3.39 -11.74
N ASP A 76 -7.99 -4.06 -11.40
CA ASP A 76 -8.67 -5.10 -12.19
C ASP A 76 -9.23 -4.56 -13.51
N ALA A 77 -9.55 -3.26 -13.57
CA ALA A 77 -9.95 -2.63 -14.83
C ALA A 77 -8.83 -2.60 -15.89
N GLY A 78 -7.60 -3.03 -15.54
CA GLY A 78 -6.50 -3.28 -16.47
C GLY A 78 -5.81 -2.01 -16.98
N GLY A 79 -4.86 -2.18 -17.90
CA GLY A 79 -4.03 -1.08 -18.40
C GLY A 79 -2.93 -0.64 -17.43
N ASN A 80 -2.51 -1.54 -16.55
CA ASN A 80 -1.45 -1.27 -15.59
C ASN A 80 -0.06 -1.32 -16.26
N PRO A 81 0.93 -0.54 -15.76
CA PRO A 81 0.79 0.45 -14.68
C PRO A 81 -0.02 1.70 -15.12
N LYS A 82 -0.87 2.21 -14.23
CA LYS A 82 -1.69 3.43 -14.43
C LYS A 82 -1.92 4.17 -13.12
N ASN A 83 -2.52 5.37 -13.21
CA ASN A 83 -2.99 6.08 -12.02
C ASN A 83 -4.08 5.27 -11.31
N ILE A 84 -3.86 5.03 -10.01
CA ILE A 84 -4.82 4.45 -9.09
C ILE A 84 -5.22 5.55 -8.11
N SER A 85 -6.50 5.91 -8.06
CA SER A 85 -6.99 7.14 -7.41
C SER A 85 -6.65 7.27 -5.93
N ARG A 86 -6.30 6.15 -5.29
CA ARG A 86 -6.02 6.00 -3.86
C ARG A 86 -4.52 5.86 -3.57
N MET A 87 -3.66 5.96 -4.57
CA MET A 87 -2.19 5.98 -4.43
C MET A 87 -1.69 7.33 -4.90
N TYR A 88 -0.99 8.08 -4.04
CA TYR A 88 -0.39 9.35 -4.44
C TYR A 88 1.05 9.14 -4.88
N ASP A 89 1.30 9.24 -6.19
CA ASP A 89 2.60 8.94 -6.79
C ASP A 89 2.92 9.80 -8.04
N ILE A 90 3.82 9.33 -8.90
CA ILE A 90 4.22 10.02 -10.14
C ILE A 90 3.04 10.36 -11.08
N PHE A 91 1.93 9.63 -11.01
CA PHE A 91 0.75 9.91 -11.84
C PHE A 91 -0.02 11.14 -11.36
N ASP A 92 0.17 11.56 -10.10
CA ASP A 92 -0.47 12.75 -9.53
C ASP A 92 0.50 13.94 -9.47
N ASP A 93 1.78 13.70 -9.21
CA ASP A 93 2.85 14.70 -9.17
C ASP A 93 4.13 14.15 -9.81
N ALA A 94 4.55 14.77 -10.91
CA ALA A 94 5.73 14.37 -11.68
C ALA A 94 7.06 14.45 -10.90
N GLY A 95 7.08 15.07 -9.71
CA GLY A 95 8.24 15.09 -8.81
C GLY A 95 8.39 13.84 -7.92
N LEU A 96 7.41 12.93 -7.93
CA LEU A 96 7.38 11.74 -7.09
C LEU A 96 7.86 10.49 -7.84
N GLY A 97 8.24 9.46 -7.07
CA GLY A 97 8.54 8.14 -7.62
C GLY A 97 7.28 7.32 -7.88
N THR A 98 7.41 6.25 -8.67
CA THR A 98 6.31 5.31 -8.94
C THR A 98 5.97 4.48 -7.71
N VAL A 99 4.69 4.09 -7.57
CA VAL A 99 4.26 3.02 -6.68
C VAL A 99 4.05 1.74 -7.51
N LEU A 100 4.86 0.72 -7.27
CA LEU A 100 4.72 -0.58 -7.93
C LEU A 100 3.72 -1.43 -7.14
N TYR A 101 2.49 -1.59 -7.62
CA TYR A 101 1.43 -2.31 -6.91
C TYR A 101 1.11 -3.71 -7.49
N GLU A 102 1.77 -4.12 -8.58
CA GLU A 102 1.52 -5.42 -9.23
C GLU A 102 2.60 -6.47 -8.90
N PRO A 103 2.23 -7.66 -8.40
CA PRO A 103 0.87 -8.11 -8.09
C PRO A 103 0.37 -7.57 -6.75
N TRP A 104 -0.95 -7.56 -6.54
CA TRP A 104 -1.60 -7.24 -5.26
C TRP A 104 -2.25 -8.49 -4.64
N ALA A 105 -2.51 -8.45 -3.33
CA ALA A 105 -3.23 -9.51 -2.62
C ALA A 105 -4.74 -9.37 -2.82
N VAL A 106 -5.45 -10.50 -2.94
CA VAL A 106 -6.91 -10.53 -3.18
C VAL A 106 -7.72 -10.73 -1.90
N ASP A 107 -7.10 -11.25 -0.84
CA ASP A 107 -7.71 -11.46 0.47
C ASP A 107 -6.96 -10.64 1.53
N PRO A 108 -7.65 -9.92 2.43
CA PRO A 108 -7.01 -9.23 3.55
C PRO A 108 -6.30 -10.16 4.56
N ASN A 109 -6.64 -11.45 4.59
CA ASN A 109 -6.13 -12.44 5.53
C ASN A 109 -5.16 -13.46 4.91
N ASP A 110 -4.82 -13.27 3.63
CA ASP A 110 -3.90 -14.11 2.88
C ASP A 110 -3.12 -13.18 1.95
N MET A 111 -2.02 -12.68 2.53
CA MET A 111 -1.24 -11.59 1.93
C MET A 111 0.00 -12.11 1.21
N ASP A 112 0.41 -13.37 1.41
CA ASP A 112 1.62 -13.95 0.83
C ASP A 112 1.44 -14.67 -0.53
N VAL A 113 0.24 -14.55 -1.13
CA VAL A 113 -0.07 -14.94 -2.53
C VAL A 113 -0.09 -16.46 -2.76
N ASP A 114 -0.01 -17.28 -1.72
CA ASP A 114 -0.11 -18.74 -1.86
C ASP A 114 -1.57 -19.25 -1.87
N THR A 115 -2.54 -18.36 -1.62
CA THR A 115 -3.99 -18.61 -1.58
C THR A 115 -4.45 -19.42 -0.36
N ILE A 116 -3.61 -19.56 0.66
CA ILE A 116 -3.84 -20.34 1.87
C ILE A 116 -3.60 -19.44 3.09
N PRO A 117 -4.66 -18.97 3.76
CA PRO A 117 -4.50 -18.22 5.01
C PRO A 117 -3.71 -19.01 6.04
N ASP A 118 -2.55 -18.49 6.40
CA ASP A 118 -1.63 -19.16 7.31
C ASP A 118 -2.10 -19.01 8.77
N ALA A 119 -1.71 -19.96 9.63
CA ALA A 119 -2.19 -19.98 11.02
C ALA A 119 -1.84 -18.70 11.81
N TRP A 120 -0.75 -18.03 11.44
CA TRP A 120 -0.37 -16.76 12.04
C TRP A 120 -1.19 -15.59 11.44
N GLU A 121 -1.50 -15.59 10.14
CA GLU A 121 -2.31 -14.54 9.50
C GLU A 121 -3.73 -14.46 10.10
N LEU A 122 -4.38 -15.60 10.27
CA LEU A 122 -5.70 -15.68 10.91
C LEU A 122 -5.71 -15.23 12.39
N SER A 123 -4.54 -15.25 13.05
CA SER A 123 -4.43 -14.90 14.48
C SER A 123 -4.16 -13.41 14.73
N TYR A 124 -3.56 -12.72 13.74
CA TYR A 124 -3.15 -11.32 13.88
C TYR A 124 -4.02 -10.36 13.06
N PHE A 125 -4.77 -10.83 12.06
CA PHE A 125 -5.51 -9.98 11.12
C PHE A 125 -7.05 -10.12 11.18
N SER A 126 -7.62 -10.84 12.17
CA SER A 126 -9.08 -11.03 12.35
C SER A 126 -9.83 -9.81 12.89
#